data_AF-A0A0J7K0I6-F1
#
_entry.id   AF-A0A0J7K0I6-F1
#
_cell.length_a   1.000
_cell.length_b   1.000
_cell.length_c   1.000
_cell.angle_alpha   90.00
_cell.angle_beta   90.00
_cell.angle_gamma   90.00
#
_symmetry.space_group_name_H-M   'P 1'
#
loop_
_entity.id
_entity.type
_entity.pdbx_description
1 polymer ?
#
loop_
_entity_poly.entity_id
_entity_poly.type
_entity_poly.pdbx_seq_one_letter_code
_entity_poly.pdbx_strand_id
1 'polypeptide(L)'
;MQTNSNLLVLPRLWSFLSHSSSSVRKATLRTLQTLTEDDGDRSEDKRERWGEGGGIVLQEALRHVFQCALIEHITAIQDVAERVWENLVVQSDLELLLHAACPHVSTWLCLAMQPEHVPFNPNLLITVTSGVTKGAKNNQTVAYCDGQSDTGSNGGGGNVSATAKTLSELKMYIGGIETVALNVRKANVVQARCRASRMLGLLSHYVVQPAPGVIYPSDVPSPAICYAKVLLAHLNSRSALQRTVVGLTMSHWATVAPLKPPVVPDILSDRLLACLNECMYYDEIAASFTRLLHESRDYVATLKHYKLPVPVDVDSSGVMTLDQIAALAGKTIPTLCTAGANAGGAGNISSCSIPKLKPKLIESLEERRRALDIGAATTASQQQSLHVMSMAALAGAATMLHCLPQPPQPLNPLVKPLMEAIKREENEELQKLAAKHLSHLVDLCVDRKPSPNAKISTNLCTFLCSDVEFTPRIYSAGDSDTFDGILTLNNRQKHAERIAYNRGAGSGLGGGRGPGRPPTTEIPLEELLACEEPEAKAARTRRRGATLALTAIGCLFKSCKKIP
;
A
#
# COMPACT_ATOMS: atom_id res chain seq x y z
N MET A 1 -52.33 0.02 3.96
CA MET A 1 -51.44 1.14 4.32
C MET A 1 -50.35 1.19 3.27
N GLN A 2 -50.24 2.27 2.51
CA GLN A 2 -49.15 2.46 1.54
C GLN A 2 -47.87 2.73 2.33
N THR A 3 -47.01 1.73 2.45
CA THR A 3 -45.63 1.92 2.92
C THR A 3 -44.90 2.74 1.86
N ASN A 4 -44.75 4.04 2.11
CA ASN A 4 -43.92 4.91 1.27
C ASN A 4 -42.45 4.58 1.59
N SER A 5 -41.91 3.52 0.98
CA SER A 5 -40.49 3.18 1.11
C SER A 5 -39.65 4.31 0.49
N ASN A 6 -39.15 5.23 1.32
CA ASN A 6 -38.31 6.36 0.91
C ASN A 6 -37.07 5.92 0.11
N LEU A 7 -36.63 4.67 0.27
CA LEU A 7 -35.50 4.10 -0.44
C LEU A 7 -35.77 3.75 -1.91
N LEU A 8 -37.02 3.79 -2.41
CA LEU A 8 -37.30 3.56 -3.83
C LEU A 8 -36.86 4.73 -4.74
N VAL A 9 -36.58 5.90 -4.16
CA VAL A 9 -36.10 7.08 -4.92
C VAL A 9 -34.62 7.02 -5.24
N LEU A 10 -33.91 6.12 -4.57
CA LEU A 10 -32.47 5.91 -4.65
C LEU A 10 -31.96 5.88 -6.10
N PRO A 11 -32.46 5.01 -7.01
CA PRO A 11 -32.04 4.96 -8.42
C PRO A 11 -31.94 6.30 -9.17
N ARG A 12 -32.74 7.30 -8.78
CA ARG A 12 -32.73 8.63 -9.40
C ARG A 12 -31.46 9.43 -9.09
N LEU A 13 -30.69 9.02 -8.09
CA LEU A 13 -29.47 9.69 -7.65
C LEU A 13 -28.21 9.17 -8.35
N TRP A 14 -28.27 8.05 -9.09
CA TRP A 14 -27.06 7.31 -9.49
C TRP A 14 -26.20 8.10 -10.46
N SER A 15 -26.85 8.81 -11.38
CA SER A 15 -26.18 9.66 -12.38
C SER A 15 -25.42 10.83 -11.75
N PHE A 16 -25.79 11.27 -10.55
CA PHE A 16 -25.15 12.39 -9.87
C PHE A 16 -23.90 11.98 -9.08
N LEU A 17 -23.70 10.68 -8.81
CA LEU A 17 -22.51 10.16 -8.14
C LEU A 17 -21.24 10.26 -9.00
N SER A 18 -21.39 10.26 -10.33
CA SER A 18 -20.29 10.44 -11.29
C SER A 18 -20.24 11.86 -11.89
N HIS A 19 -20.97 12.82 -11.31
CA HIS A 19 -21.04 14.18 -11.83
C HIS A 19 -19.67 14.88 -11.82
N SER A 20 -19.42 15.72 -12.83
CA SER A 20 -18.14 16.44 -12.99
C SER A 20 -17.82 17.36 -11.80
N SER A 21 -18.83 18.04 -11.27
CA SER A 21 -18.71 18.87 -10.06
C SER A 21 -18.61 18.03 -8.79
N SER A 22 -17.55 18.24 -8.01
CA SER A 22 -17.33 17.62 -6.70
C SER A 22 -18.37 18.01 -5.66
N SER A 23 -18.92 19.22 -5.73
CA SER A 23 -19.99 19.66 -4.80
C SER A 23 -21.27 18.85 -5.03
N VAL A 24 -21.61 18.56 -6.28
CA VAL A 24 -22.78 17.73 -6.65
C VAL A 24 -22.59 16.29 -6.18
N ARG A 25 -21.42 15.69 -6.41
CA ARG A 25 -21.12 14.33 -5.91
C ARG A 25 -21.23 14.25 -4.39
N LYS A 26 -20.67 15.24 -3.67
CA LYS A 26 -20.74 15.33 -2.21
C LYS A 26 -22.18 15.50 -1.71
N ALA A 27 -22.95 16.40 -2.33
CA ALA A 27 -24.35 16.64 -1.97
C ALA A 27 -25.19 15.38 -2.18
N THR A 28 -24.99 14.68 -3.31
CA THR A 28 -25.66 13.42 -3.61
C THR A 28 -25.39 12.36 -2.55
N LEU A 29 -24.12 12.16 -2.17
CA LEU A 29 -23.76 11.24 -1.08
C LEU A 29 -24.33 11.67 0.27
N ARG A 30 -24.44 12.97 0.55
CA ARG A 30 -25.10 13.46 1.77
C ARG A 30 -26.59 13.16 1.78
N THR A 31 -27.27 13.33 0.64
CA THR A 31 -28.67 12.91 0.49
C THR A 31 -28.82 11.41 0.72
N LEU A 32 -27.93 10.59 0.15
CA LEU A 32 -27.92 9.14 0.41
C LEU A 32 -27.69 8.83 1.88
N GLN A 33 -26.79 9.56 2.54
CA GLN A 33 -26.52 9.40 3.96
C GLN A 33 -27.81 9.63 4.76
N THR A 34 -28.51 10.74 4.54
CA THR A 34 -29.77 11.05 5.22
C THR A 34 -30.86 10.03 4.94
N LEU A 35 -31.01 9.57 3.69
CA LEU A 35 -32.04 8.57 3.34
C LEU A 35 -31.78 7.19 3.95
N THR A 36 -30.51 6.86 4.24
CA THR A 36 -30.08 5.55 4.76
C THR A 36 -29.82 5.55 6.28
N GLU A 37 -29.85 6.72 6.93
CA GLU A 37 -29.72 6.84 8.38
C GLU A 37 -30.85 6.08 9.12
N ASP A 38 -30.62 5.78 10.39
CA ASP A 38 -31.64 5.18 11.24
C ASP A 38 -32.69 6.25 11.59
N ASP A 39 -33.93 6.07 11.11
CA ASP A 39 -35.02 7.01 11.38
C ASP A 39 -35.53 6.90 12.83
N GLY A 40 -34.96 6.00 13.64
CA GLY A 40 -35.25 5.85 15.07
C GLY A 40 -36.59 5.16 15.36
N ASP A 41 -37.41 4.93 14.34
CA ASP A 41 -38.63 4.14 14.44
C ASP A 41 -38.30 2.65 14.45
N ARG A 42 -38.06 2.11 15.64
CA ARG A 42 -37.78 0.69 15.88
C ARG A 42 -38.95 -0.24 15.51
N SER A 43 -40.09 0.32 15.10
CA SER A 43 -41.28 -0.43 14.70
C SER A 43 -41.27 -0.86 13.24
N GLU A 44 -40.47 -0.23 12.36
CA GLU A 44 -40.43 -0.61 10.94
C GLU A 44 -39.57 -1.87 10.74
N ASP A 45 -40.14 -2.87 10.05
CA ASP A 45 -39.37 -4.02 9.60
C ASP A 45 -38.28 -3.54 8.62
N LYS A 46 -37.00 -3.79 8.97
CA LYS A 46 -35.83 -3.43 8.15
C LYS A 46 -35.96 -3.94 6.72
N ARG A 47 -36.68 -5.04 6.50
CA ARG A 47 -36.97 -5.59 5.17
C ARG A 47 -37.97 -4.72 4.40
N GLU A 48 -39.04 -4.27 5.06
CA GLU A 48 -40.09 -3.44 4.45
C GLU A 48 -39.59 -2.05 4.03
N ARG A 49 -38.58 -1.52 4.73
CA ARG A 49 -37.93 -0.24 4.41
C ARG A 49 -37.43 -0.16 2.97
N TRP A 50 -36.99 -1.29 2.42
CA TRP A 50 -36.46 -1.38 1.06
C TRP A 50 -37.54 -1.62 -0.01
N GLY A 51 -38.76 -1.95 0.39
CA GLY A 51 -39.89 -2.21 -0.51
C GLY A 51 -39.72 -3.44 -1.41
N GLU A 52 -40.66 -3.62 -2.34
CA GLU A 52 -40.63 -4.70 -3.34
C GLU A 52 -39.45 -4.49 -4.31
N GLY A 53 -38.60 -5.51 -4.47
CA GLY A 53 -37.36 -5.39 -5.25
C GLY A 53 -36.19 -4.73 -4.51
N GLY A 54 -36.33 -4.48 -3.21
CA GLY A 54 -35.35 -3.82 -2.35
C GLY A 54 -33.93 -4.39 -2.41
N GLY A 55 -33.79 -5.70 -2.63
CA GLY A 55 -32.47 -6.35 -2.72
C GLY A 55 -31.64 -5.88 -3.91
N ILE A 56 -32.29 -5.59 -5.05
CA ILE A 56 -31.62 -5.05 -6.25
C ILE A 56 -31.15 -3.62 -5.96
N VAL A 57 -32.00 -2.79 -5.34
CA VAL A 57 -31.66 -1.41 -5.01
C VAL A 57 -30.52 -1.34 -3.98
N LEU A 58 -30.53 -2.20 -2.96
CA LEU A 58 -29.44 -2.31 -1.99
C LEU A 58 -28.13 -2.75 -2.68
N GLN A 59 -28.19 -3.75 -3.55
CA GLN A 59 -27.03 -4.21 -4.32
C GLN A 59 -26.44 -3.07 -5.16
N GLU A 60 -27.26 -2.33 -5.89
CA GLU A 60 -26.82 -1.18 -6.69
C GLU A 60 -26.21 -0.09 -5.82
N ALA A 61 -26.84 0.25 -4.69
CA ALA A 61 -26.35 1.25 -3.76
C ALA A 61 -24.98 0.86 -3.20
N LEU A 62 -24.81 -0.38 -2.72
CA LEU A 62 -23.52 -0.90 -2.25
C LEU A 62 -22.45 -0.80 -3.34
N ARG A 63 -22.76 -1.22 -4.57
CA ARG A 63 -21.81 -1.15 -5.70
C ARG A 63 -21.41 0.29 -6.03
N HIS A 64 -22.37 1.21 -6.11
CA HIS A 64 -22.12 2.62 -6.40
C HIS A 64 -21.25 3.28 -5.31
N VAL A 65 -21.58 3.06 -4.04
CA VAL A 65 -20.86 3.66 -2.92
C VAL A 65 -19.45 3.11 -2.81
N PHE A 66 -19.26 1.78 -2.98
CA PHE A 66 -17.94 1.17 -2.99
C PHE A 66 -17.07 1.70 -4.13
N GLN A 67 -17.63 1.79 -5.34
CA GLN A 67 -16.96 2.38 -6.50
C GLN A 67 -16.56 3.85 -6.24
N CYS A 68 -17.45 4.64 -5.63
CA CYS A 68 -17.13 6.03 -5.24
C CYS A 68 -15.96 6.09 -4.26
N ALA A 69 -15.94 5.23 -3.24
CA ALA A 69 -14.85 5.19 -2.27
C ALA A 69 -13.48 4.87 -2.91
N LEU A 70 -13.47 4.03 -3.95
CA LEU A 70 -12.25 3.66 -4.67
C LEU A 70 -11.75 4.74 -5.64
N ILE A 71 -12.64 5.43 -6.34
CA ILE A 71 -12.29 6.32 -7.46
C ILE A 71 -12.19 7.79 -7.03
N GLU A 72 -12.90 8.20 -5.98
CA GLU A 72 -12.88 9.60 -5.55
C GLU A 72 -11.48 10.01 -5.04
N HIS A 73 -11.05 11.22 -5.39
CA HIS A 73 -9.74 11.78 -5.03
C HIS A 73 -9.85 12.85 -3.93
N ILE A 74 -11.07 13.18 -3.52
CA ILE A 74 -11.37 14.15 -2.47
C ILE A 74 -11.73 13.41 -1.19
N THR A 75 -10.85 13.50 -0.19
CA THR A 75 -11.01 12.85 1.13
C THR A 75 -12.38 13.11 1.76
N ALA A 76 -12.82 14.37 1.79
CA ALA A 76 -14.09 14.75 2.41
C ALA A 76 -15.33 14.15 1.72
N ILE A 77 -15.22 13.67 0.47
CA ILE A 77 -16.29 12.97 -0.24
C ILE A 77 -16.21 11.47 0.06
N GLN A 78 -15.00 10.89 0.06
CA GLN A 78 -14.78 9.51 0.49
C GLN A 78 -15.28 9.27 1.93
N ASP A 79 -15.10 10.23 2.84
CA ASP A 79 -15.63 10.18 4.21
C ASP A 79 -17.16 10.09 4.26
N VAL A 80 -17.86 10.70 3.31
CA VAL A 80 -19.33 10.57 3.22
C VAL A 80 -19.67 9.20 2.65
N ALA A 81 -19.00 8.76 1.58
CA ALA A 81 -19.24 7.44 0.99
C ALA A 81 -19.07 6.30 1.99
N GLU A 82 -18.02 6.34 2.82
CA GLU A 82 -17.79 5.35 3.87
C GLU A 82 -18.93 5.30 4.90
N ARG A 83 -19.46 6.47 5.31
CA ARG A 83 -20.62 6.54 6.21
C ARG A 83 -21.92 6.06 5.57
N VAL A 84 -22.14 6.35 4.29
CA VAL A 84 -23.29 5.80 3.54
C VAL A 84 -23.19 4.28 3.49
N TRP A 85 -22.00 3.72 3.25
CA TRP A 85 -21.79 2.28 3.27
C TRP A 85 -22.10 1.66 4.63
N GLU A 86 -21.63 2.29 5.71
CA GLU A 86 -21.94 1.85 7.07
C GLU A 86 -23.46 1.79 7.31
N ASN A 87 -24.19 2.84 6.93
CA ASN A 87 -25.65 2.85 7.01
C ASN A 87 -26.28 1.70 6.20
N LEU A 88 -25.87 1.52 4.94
CA LEU A 88 -26.39 0.47 4.07
C LEU A 88 -26.18 -0.93 4.66
N VAL A 89 -25.03 -1.19 5.28
CA VAL A 89 -24.71 -2.49 5.87
C VAL A 89 -25.42 -2.69 7.21
N VAL A 90 -25.40 -1.70 8.10
CA VAL A 90 -25.93 -1.85 9.47
C VAL A 90 -27.46 -1.79 9.53
N GLN A 91 -28.07 -0.98 8.65
CA GLN A 91 -29.52 -0.74 8.67
C GLN A 91 -30.32 -1.70 7.78
N SER A 92 -29.66 -2.56 7.01
CA SER A 92 -30.35 -3.59 6.21
C SER A 92 -30.66 -4.83 7.03
N ASP A 93 -31.74 -5.52 6.67
CA ASP A 93 -31.99 -6.89 7.13
C ASP A 93 -30.87 -7.85 6.64
N LEU A 94 -30.56 -8.87 7.45
CA LEU A 94 -29.47 -9.80 7.16
C LEU A 94 -29.72 -10.62 5.88
N GLU A 95 -30.93 -11.15 5.69
CA GLU A 95 -31.26 -11.95 4.49
C GLU A 95 -31.08 -11.09 3.23
N LEU A 96 -31.63 -9.87 3.26
CA LEU A 96 -31.52 -8.91 2.16
C LEU A 96 -30.07 -8.53 1.86
N LEU A 97 -29.29 -8.24 2.89
CA LEU A 97 -27.88 -7.87 2.77
C LEU A 97 -27.06 -9.01 2.18
N LEU A 98 -27.26 -10.25 2.64
CA LEU A 98 -26.54 -11.41 2.13
C LEU A 98 -26.82 -11.64 0.64
N HIS A 99 -28.07 -11.53 0.20
CA HIS A 99 -28.43 -11.61 -1.22
C HIS A 99 -27.78 -10.51 -2.06
N ALA A 100 -27.75 -9.28 -1.54
CA ALA A 100 -27.19 -8.13 -2.25
C ALA A 100 -25.65 -8.13 -2.28
N ALA A 101 -24.99 -8.66 -1.25
CA ALA A 101 -23.55 -8.50 -1.06
C ALA A 101 -22.73 -9.73 -1.48
N CYS A 102 -23.14 -10.94 -1.10
CA CYS A 102 -22.34 -12.16 -1.28
C CYS A 102 -21.85 -12.38 -2.73
N PRO A 103 -22.65 -12.15 -3.78
CA PRO A 103 -22.19 -12.29 -5.16
C PRO A 103 -21.06 -11.33 -5.58
N HIS A 104 -20.86 -10.22 -4.86
CA HIS A 104 -19.92 -9.14 -5.24
C HIS A 104 -18.69 -9.04 -4.34
N VAL A 105 -18.64 -9.76 -3.21
CA VAL A 105 -17.52 -9.70 -2.24
C VAL A 105 -16.17 -9.93 -2.93
N SER A 106 -16.05 -10.98 -3.73
CA SER A 106 -14.80 -11.28 -4.46
C SER A 106 -14.44 -10.17 -5.46
N THR A 107 -15.43 -9.61 -6.16
CA THR A 107 -15.22 -8.50 -7.08
C THR A 107 -14.75 -7.25 -6.34
N TRP A 108 -15.35 -6.90 -5.21
CA TRP A 108 -14.94 -5.75 -4.40
C TRP A 108 -13.54 -5.90 -3.82
N LEU A 109 -13.16 -7.11 -3.38
CA LEU A 109 -11.78 -7.41 -2.99
C LEU A 109 -10.82 -7.16 -4.17
N CYS A 110 -11.12 -7.72 -5.35
CA CYS A 110 -10.31 -7.51 -6.55
C CYS A 110 -10.19 -6.02 -6.95
N LEU A 111 -11.28 -5.25 -6.86
CA LEU A 111 -11.27 -3.81 -7.15
C LEU A 111 -10.38 -3.05 -6.15
N ALA A 112 -10.41 -3.38 -4.86
CA ALA A 112 -9.51 -2.79 -3.88
C ALA A 112 -8.02 -3.17 -4.11
N MET A 113 -7.79 -4.33 -4.73
CA MET A 113 -6.46 -4.85 -5.08
C MET A 113 -5.96 -4.37 -6.46
N GLN A 114 -6.66 -3.45 -7.12
CA GLN A 114 -6.26 -2.95 -8.43
C GLN A 114 -4.90 -2.23 -8.37
N PRO A 115 -3.93 -2.55 -9.26
CA PRO A 115 -2.67 -1.82 -9.35
C PRO A 115 -2.91 -0.34 -9.73
N GLU A 116 -2.15 0.58 -9.12
CA GLU A 116 -2.40 2.03 -9.24
C GLU A 116 -2.28 2.59 -10.67
N HIS A 117 -1.49 1.93 -11.53
CA HIS A 117 -1.21 2.34 -12.89
C HIS A 117 -2.14 1.69 -13.93
N VAL A 118 -2.97 0.74 -13.51
CA VAL A 118 -3.87 -0.01 -14.39
C VAL A 118 -5.30 0.51 -14.19
N PRO A 119 -5.99 0.96 -15.25
CA PRO A 119 -7.38 1.39 -15.12
C PRO A 119 -8.29 0.20 -14.76
N PHE A 120 -9.37 0.48 -14.05
CA PHE A 120 -10.41 -0.51 -13.79
C PHE A 120 -11.00 -1.04 -15.09
N ASN A 121 -11.31 -2.33 -15.12
CA ASN A 121 -12.09 -2.92 -16.20
C ASN A 121 -13.53 -2.35 -16.14
N PRO A 122 -14.02 -1.67 -17.19
CA PRO A 122 -15.37 -1.10 -17.21
C PRO A 122 -16.49 -2.11 -16.93
N ASN A 123 -16.30 -3.39 -17.30
CA ASN A 123 -17.29 -4.45 -17.06
C ASN A 123 -17.46 -4.80 -15.58
N LEU A 124 -16.47 -4.47 -14.74
CA LEU A 124 -16.54 -4.66 -13.29
C LEU A 124 -17.13 -3.44 -12.57
N LEU A 125 -17.23 -2.30 -13.25
CA LEU A 125 -17.80 -1.07 -12.72
C LEU A 125 -19.28 -0.96 -13.09
N ILE A 126 -20.04 -0.28 -12.24
CA ILE A 126 -21.42 0.08 -12.58
C ILE A 126 -21.39 1.39 -13.38
N THR A 127 -21.88 1.34 -14.62
CA THR A 127 -22.00 2.51 -15.49
C THR A 127 -23.45 2.95 -15.50
N VAL A 128 -23.72 4.14 -15.00
CA VAL A 128 -25.02 4.78 -15.16
C VAL A 128 -25.05 5.38 -16.55
N THR A 129 -25.60 4.65 -17.52
CA THR A 129 -25.92 5.26 -18.80
C THR A 129 -26.98 6.32 -18.55
N SER A 130 -26.61 7.59 -18.74
CA SER A 130 -27.59 8.68 -18.84
C SER A 130 -28.34 8.51 -20.17
N GLY A 131 -29.20 7.49 -20.24
CA GLY A 131 -30.08 7.25 -21.36
C GLY A 131 -31.34 8.07 -21.17
N VAL A 132 -31.46 9.16 -21.93
CA VAL A 132 -32.78 9.70 -22.29
C VAL A 132 -33.64 8.52 -22.77
N THR A 133 -34.80 8.36 -22.14
CA THR A 133 -35.79 7.34 -22.43
C THR A 133 -36.06 7.18 -23.92
N LYS A 134 -35.67 6.05 -24.51
CA LYS A 134 -36.45 5.39 -25.57
C LYS A 134 -36.50 3.91 -25.25
N GLY A 135 -37.70 3.45 -24.92
CA GLY A 135 -37.94 2.15 -24.30
C GLY A 135 -37.62 0.96 -25.20
N ALA A 136 -37.21 -0.14 -24.57
CA ALA A 136 -37.58 -1.49 -24.93
C ALA A 136 -37.08 -2.48 -23.86
N LYS A 137 -38.05 -3.12 -23.20
CA LYS A 137 -38.13 -4.51 -22.72
C LYS A 137 -36.88 -5.20 -22.13
N ASN A 138 -37.06 -5.58 -20.85
CA ASN A 138 -36.44 -6.68 -20.11
C ASN A 138 -35.82 -7.80 -20.96
N ASN A 139 -34.53 -8.08 -20.71
CA ASN A 139 -34.00 -9.38 -20.30
C ASN A 139 -32.45 -9.30 -20.30
N GLN A 140 -31.83 -9.20 -19.13
CA GLN A 140 -30.39 -9.47 -18.97
C GLN A 140 -30.20 -10.85 -18.36
N THR A 141 -30.04 -11.83 -19.23
CA THR A 141 -29.42 -13.12 -18.93
C THR A 141 -27.92 -12.96 -19.11
N VAL A 142 -27.16 -13.25 -18.06
CA VAL A 142 -25.69 -13.26 -18.05
C VAL A 142 -25.22 -14.45 -18.90
N ALA A 143 -24.55 -14.18 -20.02
CA ALA A 143 -23.84 -15.18 -20.79
C ALA A 143 -22.33 -15.02 -20.56
N TYR A 144 -21.70 -16.08 -20.05
CA TYR A 144 -20.26 -16.29 -20.09
C TYR A 144 -19.82 -16.50 -21.54
N CYS A 145 -18.73 -15.86 -21.97
CA CYS A 145 -17.90 -16.42 -23.03
C CYS A 145 -16.42 -16.06 -22.86
N ASP A 146 -15.64 -17.07 -23.21
CA ASP A 146 -14.20 -17.27 -23.10
C ASP A 146 -13.44 -16.49 -24.18
N GLY A 147 -12.12 -16.39 -24.01
CA GLY A 147 -11.25 -15.49 -24.75
C GLY A 147 -11.11 -15.76 -26.25
N GLN A 148 -10.82 -14.70 -27.01
CA GLN A 148 -9.76 -14.69 -28.02
C GLN A 148 -9.51 -13.22 -28.43
N SER A 149 -8.28 -12.74 -28.21
CA SER A 149 -7.77 -11.49 -28.77
C SER A 149 -7.27 -11.76 -30.19
N ASP A 150 -7.81 -11.07 -31.19
CA ASP A 150 -7.14 -10.96 -32.49
C ASP A 150 -6.97 -9.49 -32.90
N THR A 151 -5.71 -9.18 -33.17
CA THR A 151 -5.19 -7.95 -33.77
C THR A 151 -5.59 -7.83 -35.23
N GLY A 152 -6.11 -6.66 -35.61
CA GLY A 152 -6.34 -6.29 -37.01
C GLY A 152 -6.18 -4.79 -37.23
N SER A 153 -5.05 -4.42 -37.83
CA SER A 153 -4.73 -3.07 -38.33
C SER A 153 -5.62 -2.71 -39.52
N ASN A 154 -6.18 -1.49 -39.55
CA ASN A 154 -6.16 -0.70 -40.79
C ASN A 154 -6.33 0.80 -40.54
N GLY A 155 -5.49 1.57 -41.23
CA GLY A 155 -5.42 3.03 -41.16
C GLY A 155 -6.53 3.74 -41.93
N GLY A 156 -6.85 4.94 -41.45
CA GLY A 156 -7.68 5.93 -42.13
C GLY A 156 -7.47 7.27 -41.46
N GLY A 157 -6.74 8.17 -42.13
CA GLY A 157 -6.48 9.52 -41.65
C GLY A 157 -7.75 10.36 -41.57
N GLY A 158 -7.91 11.08 -40.47
CA GLY A 158 -9.00 12.02 -40.25
C GLY A 158 -8.70 12.93 -39.06
N ASN A 159 -8.68 14.24 -39.33
CA ASN A 159 -8.45 15.37 -38.44
C ASN A 159 -8.77 15.13 -36.95
N VAL A 160 -7.76 15.31 -36.09
CA VAL A 160 -7.91 15.39 -34.64
C VAL A 160 -8.53 16.74 -34.28
N SER A 161 -9.86 16.82 -34.34
CA SER A 161 -10.60 17.74 -33.49
C SER A 161 -10.57 17.16 -32.08
N ALA A 162 -10.16 17.96 -31.09
CA ALA A 162 -10.17 17.57 -29.69
C ALA A 162 -11.63 17.50 -29.19
N THR A 163 -12.35 16.44 -29.55
CA THR A 163 -13.67 16.12 -29.00
C THR A 163 -13.49 15.73 -27.53
N ALA A 164 -14.11 16.50 -26.64
CA ALA A 164 -14.13 16.20 -25.21
C ALA A 164 -14.71 14.79 -25.00
N LYS A 165 -13.89 13.85 -24.53
CA LYS A 165 -14.34 12.50 -24.17
C LYS A 165 -15.49 12.59 -23.17
N THR A 166 -16.56 11.86 -23.44
CA THR A 166 -17.67 11.77 -22.48
C THR A 166 -17.18 11.08 -21.21
N LEU A 167 -17.73 11.40 -20.02
CA LEU A 167 -17.34 10.78 -18.75
C LEU A 167 -17.34 9.23 -18.78
N SER A 168 -18.18 8.64 -19.63
CA SER A 168 -18.26 7.19 -19.86
C SER A 168 -17.06 6.59 -20.62
N GLU A 169 -16.24 7.41 -21.28
CA GLU A 169 -15.05 7.00 -22.04
C GLU A 169 -13.75 7.25 -21.26
N LEU A 170 -13.83 7.92 -20.11
CA LEU A 170 -12.67 8.22 -19.29
C LEU A 170 -12.21 6.98 -18.53
N LYS A 171 -10.90 6.76 -18.53
CA LYS A 171 -10.31 5.68 -17.73
C LYS A 171 -10.43 6.01 -16.25
N MET A 172 -10.95 5.07 -15.48
CA MET A 172 -11.08 5.18 -14.03
C MET A 172 -9.94 4.42 -13.36
N TYR A 173 -9.24 5.05 -12.43
CA TYR A 173 -8.17 4.44 -11.64
C TYR A 173 -8.54 4.51 -10.16
N ILE A 174 -7.89 3.68 -9.36
CA ILE A 174 -7.95 3.84 -7.91
C ILE A 174 -7.37 5.20 -7.51
N GLY A 175 -8.11 5.95 -6.69
CA GLY A 175 -7.76 7.31 -6.27
C GLY A 175 -8.00 8.42 -7.29
N GLY A 176 -8.60 8.16 -8.46
CA GLY A 176 -9.03 9.22 -9.38
C GLY A 176 -9.28 8.78 -10.83
N ILE A 177 -10.04 9.58 -11.57
CA ILE A 177 -10.22 9.44 -13.02
C ILE A 177 -9.02 9.99 -13.81
N GLU A 178 -8.90 9.64 -15.09
CA GLU A 178 -7.79 10.03 -15.98
C GLU A 178 -7.45 11.53 -15.98
N THR A 179 -8.46 12.39 -15.82
CA THR A 179 -8.29 13.85 -15.81
C THR A 179 -7.71 14.41 -14.50
N VAL A 180 -7.67 13.61 -13.43
CA VAL A 180 -7.06 14.01 -12.15
C VAL A 180 -5.53 13.85 -12.26
N ALA A 181 -4.81 14.88 -11.80
CA ALA A 181 -3.36 14.92 -11.81
C ALA A 181 -2.74 13.67 -11.17
N LEU A 182 -1.69 13.12 -11.79
CA LEU A 182 -1.11 11.83 -11.40
C LEU A 182 -0.63 11.81 -9.94
N ASN A 183 -0.02 12.89 -9.46
CA ASN A 183 0.43 13.03 -8.08
C ASN A 183 -0.74 12.99 -7.08
N VAL A 184 -1.87 13.63 -7.42
CA VAL A 184 -3.10 13.61 -6.60
C VAL A 184 -3.69 12.21 -6.58
N ARG A 185 -3.73 11.51 -7.73
CA ARG A 185 -4.20 10.12 -7.77
C ARG A 185 -3.35 9.22 -6.89
N LYS A 186 -2.03 9.24 -7.08
CA LYS A 186 -1.06 8.45 -6.29
C LYS A 186 -1.20 8.69 -4.79
N ALA A 187 -1.36 9.94 -4.36
CA ALA A 187 -1.55 10.26 -2.94
C ALA A 187 -2.83 9.64 -2.34
N ASN A 188 -3.88 9.45 -3.14
CA ASN A 188 -5.17 8.90 -2.69
C ASN A 188 -5.25 7.37 -2.74
N VAL A 189 -4.34 6.68 -3.43
CA VAL A 189 -4.42 5.22 -3.64
C VAL A 189 -4.49 4.46 -2.31
N VAL A 190 -3.56 4.74 -1.39
CA VAL A 190 -3.49 4.02 -0.11
C VAL A 190 -4.71 4.31 0.75
N GLN A 191 -5.18 5.56 0.73
CA GLN A 191 -6.39 5.97 1.45
C GLN A 191 -7.64 5.25 0.93
N ALA A 192 -7.80 5.17 -0.40
CA ALA A 192 -8.89 4.43 -1.03
C ALA A 192 -8.89 2.95 -0.62
N ARG A 193 -7.72 2.31 -0.56
CA ARG A 193 -7.58 0.91 -0.11
C ARG A 193 -7.91 0.73 1.37
N CYS A 194 -7.41 1.62 2.23
CA CYS A 194 -7.71 1.56 3.66
C CYS A 194 -9.22 1.70 3.92
N ARG A 195 -9.90 2.60 3.19
CA ARG A 195 -11.36 2.76 3.24
C ARG A 195 -12.09 1.53 2.75
N ALA A 196 -11.72 1.02 1.58
CA ALA A 196 -12.31 -0.20 1.03
C ALA A 196 -12.15 -1.38 1.99
N SER A 197 -10.99 -1.54 2.63
CA SER A 197 -10.76 -2.57 3.65
C SER A 197 -11.60 -2.35 4.93
N ARG A 198 -11.85 -1.11 5.36
CA ARG A 198 -12.78 -0.82 6.46
C ARG A 198 -14.22 -1.21 6.12
N MET A 199 -14.67 -0.79 4.95
CA MET A 199 -16.00 -1.10 4.41
C MET A 199 -16.21 -2.60 4.28
N LEU A 200 -15.23 -3.31 3.70
CA LEU A 200 -15.28 -4.77 3.56
C LEU A 200 -15.16 -5.47 4.91
N GLY A 201 -14.34 -4.98 5.84
CA GLY A 201 -14.21 -5.54 7.19
C GLY A 201 -15.50 -5.44 7.98
N LEU A 202 -16.24 -4.33 7.86
CA LEU A 202 -17.59 -4.20 8.42
C LEU A 202 -18.52 -5.26 7.81
N LEU A 203 -18.51 -5.41 6.49
CA LEU A 203 -19.34 -6.39 5.78
C LEU A 203 -18.97 -7.84 6.16
N SER A 204 -17.69 -8.14 6.43
CA SER A 204 -17.23 -9.45 6.89
C SER A 204 -17.98 -9.93 8.13
N HIS A 205 -18.37 -9.02 9.04
CA HIS A 205 -19.15 -9.37 10.23
C HIS A 205 -20.50 -10.00 9.89
N TYR A 206 -21.11 -9.62 8.77
CA TYR A 206 -22.43 -10.10 8.33
C TYR A 206 -22.32 -11.32 7.41
N VAL A 207 -21.37 -11.31 6.47
CA VAL A 207 -21.20 -12.38 5.46
C VAL A 207 -20.86 -13.74 6.08
N VAL A 208 -20.26 -13.76 7.27
CA VAL A 208 -19.94 -14.99 7.99
C VAL A 208 -21.12 -15.57 8.79
N GLN A 209 -22.23 -14.84 8.91
CA GLN A 209 -23.39 -15.27 9.69
C GLN A 209 -24.25 -16.26 8.88
N PRO A 210 -24.90 -17.23 9.55
CA PRO A 210 -25.91 -18.07 8.92
C PRO A 210 -27.08 -17.22 8.43
N ALA A 211 -27.57 -17.51 7.21
CA ALA A 211 -28.78 -16.88 6.72
C ALA A 211 -29.98 -17.21 7.64
N PRO A 212 -30.87 -16.25 7.94
CA PRO A 212 -32.03 -16.49 8.78
C PRO A 212 -32.88 -17.67 8.27
N GLY A 213 -33.23 -18.60 9.16
CA GLY A 213 -34.05 -19.77 8.80
C GLY A 213 -33.32 -20.89 8.03
N VAL A 214 -32.03 -20.75 7.73
CA VAL A 214 -31.24 -21.78 7.04
C VAL A 214 -30.42 -22.59 8.04
N ILE A 215 -30.59 -23.91 8.01
CA ILE A 215 -29.79 -24.84 8.81
C ILE A 215 -28.62 -25.32 7.94
N TYR A 216 -27.40 -25.18 8.46
CA TYR A 216 -26.18 -25.63 7.79
C TYR A 216 -25.76 -26.98 8.40
N PRO A 217 -26.01 -28.11 7.71
CA PRO A 217 -25.57 -29.42 8.17
C PRO A 217 -24.04 -29.57 8.05
N SER A 218 -23.46 -30.52 8.78
CA SER A 218 -22.00 -30.67 8.91
C SER A 218 -21.26 -30.99 7.61
N ASP A 219 -21.95 -31.51 6.60
CA ASP A 219 -21.44 -31.83 5.26
C ASP A 219 -21.38 -30.60 4.33
N VAL A 220 -22.09 -29.52 4.65
CA VAL A 220 -22.10 -28.28 3.89
C VAL A 220 -21.18 -27.25 4.57
N PRO A 221 -20.25 -26.61 3.82
CA PRO A 221 -19.40 -25.58 4.42
C PRO A 221 -20.25 -24.43 4.95
N SER A 222 -20.02 -24.06 6.20
CA SER A 222 -20.69 -22.90 6.82
C SER A 222 -20.31 -21.59 6.09
N PRO A 223 -21.11 -20.52 6.22
CA PRO A 223 -20.79 -19.23 5.61
C PRO A 223 -19.42 -18.69 6.00
N ALA A 224 -19.02 -18.89 7.27
CA ALA A 224 -17.68 -18.56 7.75
C ALA A 224 -16.57 -19.32 7.00
N ILE A 225 -16.76 -20.61 6.71
CA ILE A 225 -15.80 -21.43 5.94
C ILE A 225 -15.77 -20.98 4.47
N CYS A 226 -16.92 -20.71 3.86
CA CYS A 226 -17.00 -20.20 2.49
C CYS A 226 -16.27 -18.86 2.35
N TYR A 227 -16.51 -17.94 3.27
CA TYR A 227 -15.84 -16.64 3.30
C TYR A 227 -14.33 -16.78 3.57
N ALA A 228 -13.94 -17.67 4.49
CA ALA A 228 -12.53 -17.97 4.74
C ALA A 228 -11.81 -18.46 3.48
N LYS A 229 -12.44 -19.31 2.65
CA LYS A 229 -11.87 -19.76 1.37
C LYS A 229 -11.65 -18.61 0.38
N VAL A 230 -12.54 -17.61 0.34
CA VAL A 230 -12.36 -16.40 -0.49
C VAL A 230 -11.12 -15.62 -0.05
N LEU A 231 -10.96 -15.37 1.26
CA LEU A 231 -9.78 -14.68 1.79
C LEU A 231 -8.49 -15.50 1.60
N LEU A 232 -8.58 -16.83 1.75
CA LEU A 232 -7.47 -17.75 1.62
C LEU A 232 -6.83 -17.72 0.23
N ALA A 233 -7.63 -17.56 -0.83
CA ALA A 233 -7.12 -17.42 -2.20
C ALA A 233 -6.12 -16.27 -2.32
N HIS A 234 -6.37 -15.15 -1.65
CA HIS A 234 -5.50 -13.97 -1.67
C HIS A 234 -4.33 -14.07 -0.68
N LEU A 235 -4.49 -14.74 0.46
CA LEU A 235 -3.35 -15.03 1.36
C LEU A 235 -2.33 -15.98 0.72
N ASN A 236 -2.79 -16.89 -0.15
CA ASN A 236 -1.93 -17.79 -0.90
C ASN A 236 -1.19 -17.13 -2.07
N SER A 237 -1.64 -15.93 -2.49
CA SER A 237 -1.02 -15.18 -3.57
C SER A 237 0.41 -14.73 -3.24
N ARG A 238 1.22 -14.49 -4.28
CA ARG A 238 2.53 -13.82 -4.19
C ARG A 238 2.45 -12.31 -4.42
N SER A 239 1.24 -11.75 -4.52
CA SER A 239 1.04 -10.30 -4.55
C SER A 239 1.07 -9.71 -3.14
N ALA A 240 1.97 -8.76 -2.92
CA ALA A 240 2.00 -7.97 -1.69
C ALA A 240 0.70 -7.18 -1.52
N LEU A 241 0.15 -6.66 -2.61
CA LEU A 241 -1.08 -5.87 -2.61
C LEU A 241 -2.29 -6.71 -2.17
N GLN A 242 -2.44 -7.92 -2.72
CA GLN A 242 -3.53 -8.83 -2.32
C GLN A 242 -3.47 -9.18 -0.84
N ARG A 243 -2.28 -9.58 -0.35
CA ARG A 243 -2.05 -9.87 1.08
C ARG A 243 -2.32 -8.67 1.97
N THR A 244 -1.94 -7.48 1.53
CA THR A 244 -2.17 -6.23 2.26
C THR A 244 -3.67 -5.95 2.41
N VAL A 245 -4.42 -5.95 1.31
CA VAL A 245 -5.86 -5.65 1.34
C VAL A 245 -6.62 -6.67 2.18
N VAL A 246 -6.32 -7.96 2.06
CA VAL A 246 -6.95 -9.00 2.90
C VAL A 246 -6.55 -8.87 4.36
N GLY A 247 -5.27 -8.64 4.67
CA GLY A 247 -4.83 -8.39 6.05
C GLY A 247 -5.53 -7.18 6.67
N LEU A 248 -5.64 -6.08 5.94
CA LEU A 248 -6.39 -4.90 6.40
C LEU A 248 -7.87 -5.21 6.59
N THR A 249 -8.53 -5.89 5.65
CA THR A 249 -9.94 -6.28 5.78
C THR A 249 -10.18 -7.15 7.01
N MET A 250 -9.32 -8.14 7.24
CA MET A 250 -9.38 -9.02 8.42
C MET A 250 -9.16 -8.26 9.73
N SER A 251 -8.20 -7.31 9.75
CA SER A 251 -7.97 -6.47 10.93
C SER A 251 -9.18 -5.61 11.28
N HIS A 252 -9.90 -5.08 10.28
CA HIS A 252 -11.10 -4.28 10.50
C HIS A 252 -12.33 -5.13 10.84
N TRP A 253 -12.44 -6.34 10.29
CA TRP A 253 -13.46 -7.30 10.69
C TRP A 253 -13.43 -7.56 12.20
N ALA A 254 -12.23 -7.68 12.77
CA ALA A 254 -12.06 -7.84 14.21
C ALA A 254 -12.53 -6.63 15.05
N THR A 255 -12.62 -5.44 14.46
CA THR A 255 -12.97 -4.20 15.20
C THR A 255 -14.47 -3.94 15.31
N VAL A 256 -15.31 -4.68 14.58
CA VAL A 256 -16.77 -4.45 14.57
C VAL A 256 -17.41 -4.78 15.92
N ALA A 257 -16.92 -5.81 16.61
CA ALA A 257 -17.42 -6.24 17.92
C ALA A 257 -16.27 -6.28 18.95
N PRO A 258 -15.82 -5.13 19.47
CA PRO A 258 -14.59 -5.03 20.27
C PRO A 258 -14.62 -5.83 21.58
N LEU A 259 -15.81 -6.14 22.11
CA LEU A 259 -15.97 -6.95 23.33
C LEU A 259 -15.85 -8.46 23.10
N LYS A 260 -16.00 -8.93 21.87
CA LYS A 260 -15.91 -10.35 21.52
C LYS A 260 -15.32 -10.47 20.11
N PRO A 261 -13.99 -10.64 19.99
CA PRO A 261 -13.34 -10.85 18.70
C PRO A 261 -14.04 -11.97 17.91
N PRO A 262 -14.15 -11.84 16.59
CA PRO A 262 -14.79 -12.86 15.77
C PRO A 262 -14.00 -14.17 15.85
N VAL A 263 -14.73 -15.29 15.96
CA VAL A 263 -14.13 -16.61 15.85
C VAL A 263 -13.85 -16.88 14.37
N VAL A 264 -12.57 -16.99 14.02
CA VAL A 264 -12.13 -17.30 12.65
C VAL A 264 -11.87 -18.80 12.50
N PRO A 265 -12.17 -19.40 11.34
CA PRO A 265 -11.82 -20.79 11.08
C PRO A 265 -10.30 -21.04 11.11
N ASP A 266 -9.89 -22.20 11.62
CA ASP A 266 -8.47 -22.58 11.78
C ASP A 266 -7.67 -22.49 10.46
N ILE A 267 -8.29 -22.89 9.34
CA ILE A 267 -7.68 -22.78 8.00
C ILE A 267 -7.20 -21.36 7.67
N LEU A 268 -7.84 -20.34 8.22
CA LEU A 268 -7.53 -18.94 7.98
C LEU A 268 -6.47 -18.45 8.97
N SER A 269 -6.58 -18.80 10.26
CA SER A 269 -5.57 -18.43 11.27
C SER A 269 -4.23 -19.11 11.01
N ASP A 270 -4.23 -20.40 10.66
CA ASP A 270 -3.02 -21.16 10.36
C ASP A 270 -2.30 -20.59 9.15
N ARG A 271 -3.05 -20.26 8.10
CA ARG A 271 -2.46 -19.66 6.90
C ARG A 271 -1.89 -18.28 7.20
N LEU A 272 -2.59 -17.46 7.98
CA LEU A 272 -2.14 -16.13 8.36
C LEU A 272 -0.80 -16.20 9.11
N LEU A 273 -0.67 -17.11 10.09
CA LEU A 273 0.58 -17.34 10.82
C LEU A 273 1.68 -17.91 9.92
N ALA A 274 1.34 -18.78 8.97
CA ALA A 274 2.31 -19.28 7.98
C ALA A 274 2.88 -18.14 7.13
N CYS A 275 2.03 -17.24 6.61
CA CYS A 275 2.47 -16.08 5.83
C CYS A 275 3.46 -15.19 6.58
N LEU A 276 3.33 -15.06 7.91
CA LEU A 276 4.25 -14.25 8.73
C LEU A 276 5.67 -14.81 8.82
N ASN A 277 5.88 -16.07 8.42
CA ASN A 277 7.18 -16.72 8.40
C ASN A 277 7.74 -16.90 6.97
N GLU A 278 6.99 -16.51 5.94
CA GLU A 278 7.42 -16.63 4.56
C GLU A 278 8.39 -15.51 4.16
N CYS A 279 9.40 -15.86 3.36
CA CYS A 279 10.28 -14.92 2.69
C CYS A 279 10.15 -15.14 1.18
N MET A 280 9.63 -14.15 0.45
CA MET A 280 9.41 -14.26 -1.00
C MET A 280 9.58 -12.94 -1.72
N TYR A 281 9.92 -13.02 -3.00
CA TYR A 281 9.78 -11.92 -3.94
C TYR A 281 8.32 -11.79 -4.36
N TYR A 282 7.85 -10.55 -4.45
CA TYR A 282 6.46 -10.26 -4.81
C TYR A 282 6.29 -10.12 -6.33
N ASP A 283 5.10 -10.45 -6.83
CA ASP A 283 4.81 -10.39 -8.27
C ASP A 283 4.96 -8.96 -8.83
N GLU A 284 4.73 -7.94 -7.99
CA GLU A 284 4.82 -6.52 -8.36
C GLU A 284 6.24 -6.08 -8.80
N ILE A 285 7.30 -6.81 -8.43
CA ILE A 285 8.68 -6.54 -8.86
C ILE A 285 9.17 -7.49 -9.96
N ALA A 286 8.37 -8.48 -10.37
CA ALA A 286 8.83 -9.56 -11.25
C ALA A 286 9.35 -9.02 -12.60
N ALA A 287 8.66 -8.04 -13.18
CA ALA A 287 9.03 -7.45 -14.46
C ALA A 287 10.36 -6.66 -14.38
N SER A 288 10.51 -5.79 -13.38
CA SER A 288 11.74 -5.02 -13.19
C SER A 288 12.91 -5.92 -12.83
N PHE A 289 12.69 -6.94 -11.99
CA PHE A 289 13.71 -7.89 -11.61
C PHE A 289 14.15 -8.77 -12.79
N THR A 290 13.21 -9.23 -13.63
CA THR A 290 13.55 -9.98 -14.87
C THR A 290 14.37 -9.14 -15.84
N ARG A 291 14.03 -7.86 -16.03
CA ARG A 291 14.83 -6.95 -16.83
C ARG A 291 16.24 -6.79 -16.26
N LEU A 292 16.35 -6.57 -14.95
CA LEU A 292 17.63 -6.44 -14.26
C LEU A 292 18.49 -7.71 -14.39
N LEU A 293 17.88 -8.89 -14.33
CA LEU A 293 18.56 -10.16 -14.57
C LEU A 293 19.12 -10.26 -16.00
N HIS A 294 18.36 -9.84 -17.00
CA HIS A 294 18.85 -9.80 -18.38
C HIS A 294 20.02 -8.84 -18.56
N GLU A 295 19.91 -7.62 -18.03
CA GLU A 295 20.99 -6.62 -18.07
C GLU A 295 22.24 -7.12 -17.34
N SER A 296 22.07 -7.82 -16.21
CA SER A 296 23.17 -8.41 -15.44
C SER A 296 23.89 -9.51 -16.23
N ARG A 297 23.14 -10.38 -16.90
CA ARG A 297 23.70 -11.45 -17.75
C ARG A 297 24.47 -10.87 -18.94
N ASP A 298 23.92 -9.87 -19.61
CA ASP A 298 24.58 -9.18 -20.72
C ASP A 298 25.88 -8.48 -20.27
N TYR A 299 25.84 -7.84 -19.10
CA TYR A 299 27.03 -7.24 -18.50
C TYR A 299 28.11 -8.28 -18.16
N VAL A 300 27.75 -9.40 -17.53
CA VAL A 300 28.67 -10.51 -17.25
C VAL A 300 29.26 -11.08 -18.54
N ALA A 301 28.45 -11.26 -19.58
CA ALA A 301 28.92 -11.73 -20.88
C ALA A 301 29.92 -10.73 -21.50
N THR A 302 29.65 -9.43 -21.39
CA THR A 302 30.56 -8.38 -21.84
C THR A 302 31.89 -8.41 -21.07
N LEU A 303 31.85 -8.54 -19.75
CA LEU A 303 33.07 -8.65 -18.93
C LEU A 303 33.91 -9.86 -19.34
N LYS A 304 33.27 -11.03 -19.53
CA LYS A 304 33.94 -12.25 -20.01
C LYS A 304 34.54 -12.07 -21.40
N HIS A 305 33.84 -11.41 -22.33
CA HIS A 305 34.35 -11.13 -23.67
C HIS A 305 35.65 -10.32 -23.65
N TYR A 306 35.74 -9.31 -22.77
CA TYR A 306 36.94 -8.50 -22.58
C TYR A 306 37.94 -9.08 -21.59
N LYS A 307 37.74 -10.33 -21.14
CA LYS A 307 38.61 -11.04 -20.18
C LYS A 307 38.78 -10.32 -18.84
N LEU A 308 37.75 -9.58 -18.41
CA LEU A 308 37.71 -8.93 -17.10
C LEU A 308 37.23 -9.92 -16.03
N PRO A 309 37.75 -9.80 -14.78
CA PRO A 309 37.31 -10.66 -13.69
C PRO A 309 35.84 -10.37 -13.36
N VAL A 310 35.04 -11.44 -13.24
CA VAL A 310 33.65 -11.34 -12.79
C VAL A 310 33.63 -11.53 -11.27
N PRO A 311 33.15 -10.55 -10.49
CA PRO A 311 33.25 -10.57 -9.03
C PRO A 311 32.27 -11.50 -8.32
N VAL A 312 31.45 -12.25 -9.05
CA VAL A 312 30.41 -13.15 -8.52
C VAL A 312 30.47 -14.48 -9.26
N ASP A 313 30.42 -15.59 -8.53
CA ASP A 313 30.22 -16.92 -9.12
C ASP A 313 28.77 -17.02 -9.61
N VAL A 314 28.61 -17.02 -10.94
CA VAL A 314 27.31 -17.17 -11.58
C VAL A 314 27.10 -18.66 -11.87
N ASP A 315 26.16 -19.28 -11.16
CA ASP A 315 25.73 -20.65 -11.42
C ASP A 315 25.32 -20.83 -12.89
N SER A 316 25.42 -22.05 -13.41
CA SER A 316 25.03 -22.41 -14.78
C SER A 316 23.55 -22.09 -15.12
N SER A 317 22.71 -21.87 -14.09
CA SER A 317 21.30 -21.45 -14.23
C SER A 317 21.14 -19.97 -14.61
N GLY A 318 22.17 -19.15 -14.39
CA GLY A 318 22.18 -17.71 -14.66
C GLY A 318 21.21 -16.90 -13.81
N VAL A 319 20.61 -17.44 -12.74
CA VAL A 319 19.70 -16.69 -11.86
C VAL A 319 20.51 -16.05 -10.74
N MET A 320 20.40 -14.73 -10.57
CA MET A 320 21.12 -13.97 -9.53
C MET A 320 20.13 -13.37 -8.52
N THR A 321 20.51 -13.29 -7.25
CA THR A 321 19.76 -12.52 -6.24
C THR A 321 20.04 -11.02 -6.39
N LEU A 322 19.18 -10.17 -5.80
CA LEU A 322 19.43 -8.72 -5.78
C LEU A 322 20.78 -8.37 -5.13
N ASP A 323 21.17 -9.08 -4.07
CA ASP A 323 22.45 -8.89 -3.40
C ASP A 323 23.64 -9.28 -4.31
N GLN A 324 23.50 -10.35 -5.09
CA GLN A 324 24.51 -10.75 -6.06
C GLN A 324 24.64 -9.73 -7.20
N ILE A 325 23.53 -9.15 -7.67
CA ILE A 325 23.55 -8.09 -8.70
C ILE A 325 24.20 -6.82 -8.15
N ALA A 326 23.88 -6.44 -6.91
CA ALA A 326 24.54 -5.32 -6.24
C ALA A 326 26.05 -5.57 -6.06
N ALA A 327 26.45 -6.78 -5.66
CA ALA A 327 27.86 -7.16 -5.55
C ALA A 327 28.58 -7.14 -6.91
N LEU A 328 27.89 -7.57 -7.98
CA LEU A 328 28.39 -7.48 -9.36
C LEU A 328 28.66 -6.03 -9.77
N ALA A 329 27.74 -5.13 -9.42
CA ALA A 329 27.87 -3.71 -9.73
C ALA A 329 28.82 -2.96 -8.77
N GLY A 330 29.17 -3.53 -7.61
CA GLY A 330 29.89 -2.82 -6.55
C GLY A 330 31.36 -2.49 -6.85
N LYS A 331 32.03 -3.21 -7.77
CA LYS A 331 33.43 -2.95 -8.12
C LYS A 331 33.54 -2.12 -9.40
N THR A 332 34.25 -1.00 -9.33
CA THR A 332 34.51 -0.15 -10.51
C THR A 332 35.39 -0.89 -11.53
N ILE A 333 35.24 -0.56 -12.81
CA ILE A 333 36.03 -1.10 -13.92
C ILE A 333 37.53 -0.86 -13.70
N PRO A 334 38.01 0.33 -13.28
CA PRO A 334 39.42 0.51 -12.92
C PRO A 334 39.90 -0.44 -11.82
N THR A 335 39.07 -0.72 -10.82
CA THR A 335 39.39 -1.69 -9.75
C THR A 335 39.44 -3.13 -10.28
N LEU A 336 38.53 -3.51 -11.18
CA LEU A 336 38.55 -4.84 -11.81
C LEU A 336 39.80 -5.03 -12.69
N CYS A 337 40.23 -3.99 -13.39
CA CYS A 337 41.46 -3.98 -14.18
C CYS A 337 42.74 -4.08 -13.32
N THR A 338 42.72 -3.67 -12.06
CA THR A 338 43.88 -3.76 -11.15
C THR A 338 43.88 -5.05 -10.32
N ALA A 339 42.70 -5.53 -9.92
CA ALA A 339 42.55 -6.77 -9.17
C ALA A 339 42.98 -8.02 -9.96
N GLY A 340 42.82 -8.02 -11.29
CA GLY A 340 43.30 -9.10 -12.16
C GLY A 340 44.83 -9.26 -12.21
N ALA A 341 45.59 -8.26 -11.77
CA ALA A 341 47.06 -8.30 -11.74
C ALA A 341 47.64 -8.90 -10.44
N ASN A 342 46.88 -8.84 -9.33
CA ASN A 342 47.38 -9.18 -7.99
C ASN A 342 46.81 -10.49 -7.40
N ALA A 343 45.92 -11.19 -8.11
CA ALA A 343 45.31 -12.44 -7.64
C ALA A 343 46.18 -13.70 -7.89
N GLY A 344 47.46 -13.55 -8.22
CA GLY A 344 48.43 -14.65 -8.30
C GLY A 344 49.45 -14.53 -7.17
N GLY A 345 49.37 -15.44 -6.20
CA GLY A 345 50.45 -15.63 -5.23
C GLY A 345 51.79 -15.84 -5.93
N ALA A 346 52.86 -15.39 -5.28
CA ALA A 346 54.24 -15.44 -5.74
C ALA A 346 54.59 -16.79 -6.41
N GLY A 347 54.67 -16.80 -7.74
CA GLY A 347 55.04 -17.99 -8.51
C GLY A 347 54.80 -17.80 -10.01
N ASN A 348 55.87 -17.51 -10.74
CA ASN A 348 56.02 -17.53 -12.20
C ASN A 348 55.10 -16.64 -13.06
N ILE A 349 55.72 -15.57 -13.54
CA ILE A 349 55.28 -14.67 -14.61
C ILE A 349 55.08 -15.48 -15.90
N SER A 350 53.82 -15.64 -16.31
CA SER A 350 53.45 -15.87 -17.71
C SER A 350 52.09 -15.27 -18.00
N SER A 351 52.14 -14.07 -18.59
CA SER A 351 51.14 -13.42 -19.43
C SER A 351 49.66 -13.52 -19.01
N CYS A 352 49.23 -12.67 -18.07
CA CYS A 352 47.86 -12.15 -18.09
C CYS A 352 47.91 -10.67 -18.49
N SER A 353 48.04 -10.42 -19.79
CA SER A 353 47.98 -9.08 -20.36
C SER A 353 46.51 -8.62 -20.36
N ILE A 354 46.12 -7.83 -19.36
CA ILE A 354 44.86 -7.11 -19.44
C ILE A 354 44.97 -6.16 -20.65
N PRO A 355 44.09 -6.25 -21.66
CA PRO A 355 44.17 -5.39 -22.81
C PRO A 355 44.05 -3.93 -22.35
N LYS A 356 44.87 -3.03 -22.88
CA LYS A 356 44.65 -1.58 -22.74
C LYS A 356 43.27 -1.27 -23.33
N LEU A 357 42.23 -1.28 -22.49
CA LEU A 357 40.86 -1.00 -22.89
C LEU A 357 40.80 0.45 -23.37
N LYS A 358 40.10 0.68 -24.48
CA LYS A 358 39.91 2.05 -25.01
C LYS A 358 39.12 2.87 -23.97
N PRO A 359 39.45 4.16 -23.75
CA PRO A 359 38.75 5.00 -22.78
C PRO A 359 37.21 5.00 -22.94
N LYS A 360 36.73 5.07 -24.18
CA LYS A 360 35.28 5.01 -24.50
C LYS A 360 34.60 3.72 -24.04
N LEU A 361 35.33 2.60 -24.05
CA LEU A 361 34.80 1.31 -23.62
C LEU A 361 34.71 1.23 -22.08
N ILE A 362 35.69 1.80 -21.38
CA ILE A 362 35.67 1.89 -19.91
C ILE A 362 34.47 2.73 -19.47
N GLU A 363 34.25 3.87 -20.13
CA GLU A 363 33.09 4.74 -19.86
C GLU A 363 31.76 4.01 -20.07
N SER A 364 31.60 3.31 -21.20
CA SER A 364 30.39 2.50 -21.48
C SER A 364 30.17 1.36 -20.48
N LEU A 365 31.25 0.70 -20.01
CA LEU A 365 31.15 -0.35 -19.00
C LEU A 365 30.81 0.22 -17.62
N GLU A 366 31.33 1.41 -17.29
CA GLU A 366 30.98 2.12 -16.05
C GLU A 366 29.54 2.64 -16.06
N GLU A 367 29.04 3.11 -17.19
CA GLU A 367 27.64 3.51 -17.34
C GLU A 367 26.70 2.31 -17.11
N ARG A 368 27.00 1.16 -17.73
CA ARG A 368 26.25 -0.08 -17.51
C ARG A 368 26.32 -0.57 -16.07
N ARG A 369 27.51 -0.52 -15.45
CA ARG A 369 27.68 -0.85 -14.01
C ARG A 369 26.80 0.05 -13.13
N ARG A 370 26.81 1.36 -13.37
CA ARG A 370 25.98 2.33 -12.64
C ARG A 370 24.49 2.05 -12.85
N ALA A 371 24.07 1.73 -14.06
CA ALA A 371 22.68 1.36 -14.35
C ALA A 371 22.24 0.10 -13.56
N LEU A 372 23.11 -0.92 -13.49
CA LEU A 372 22.85 -2.12 -12.69
C LEU A 372 22.77 -1.82 -11.19
N ASP A 373 23.67 -0.99 -10.67
CA ASP A 373 23.69 -0.59 -9.25
C ASP A 373 22.39 0.14 -8.86
N ILE A 374 22.00 1.14 -9.66
CA ILE A 374 20.74 1.88 -9.48
C ILE A 374 19.53 0.96 -9.61
N GLY A 375 19.54 0.07 -10.60
CA GLY A 375 18.46 -0.90 -10.85
C GLY A 375 18.29 -1.89 -9.69
N ALA A 376 19.40 -2.40 -9.14
CA ALA A 376 19.40 -3.29 -7.99
C ALA A 376 18.90 -2.58 -6.73
N ALA A 377 19.43 -1.39 -6.43
CA ALA A 377 19.02 -0.59 -5.27
C ALA A 377 17.54 -0.21 -5.33
N THR A 378 17.04 0.20 -6.50
CA THR A 378 15.64 0.58 -6.70
C THR A 378 14.71 -0.63 -6.51
N THR A 379 15.05 -1.77 -7.13
CA THR A 379 14.24 -3.00 -7.04
C THR A 379 14.24 -3.55 -5.60
N ALA A 380 15.38 -3.51 -4.91
CA ALA A 380 15.49 -3.91 -3.51
C ALA A 380 14.68 -3.00 -2.58
N SER A 381 14.72 -1.68 -2.80
CA SER A 381 13.90 -0.72 -2.06
C SER A 381 12.40 -0.97 -2.25
N GLN A 382 11.96 -1.22 -3.49
CA GLN A 382 10.58 -1.55 -3.79
C GLN A 382 10.15 -2.88 -3.13
N GLN A 383 10.97 -3.92 -3.23
CA GLN A 383 10.73 -5.21 -2.56
C GLN A 383 10.58 -5.03 -1.05
N GLN A 384 11.47 -4.24 -0.43
CA GLN A 384 11.42 -3.97 1.01
C GLN A 384 10.16 -3.20 1.41
N SER A 385 9.77 -2.18 0.64
CA SER A 385 8.54 -1.41 0.90
C SER A 385 7.30 -2.30 0.84
N LEU A 386 7.19 -3.12 -0.21
CA LEU A 386 6.08 -4.08 -0.37
C LEU A 386 6.05 -5.10 0.78
N HIS A 387 7.22 -5.58 1.20
CA HIS A 387 7.35 -6.52 2.31
C HIS A 387 6.89 -5.91 3.63
N VAL A 388 7.36 -4.70 3.97
CA VAL A 388 6.97 -4.00 5.21
C VAL A 388 5.47 -3.79 5.26
N MET A 389 4.88 -3.26 4.18
CA MET A 389 3.44 -3.02 4.06
C MET A 389 2.63 -4.32 4.24
N SER A 390 2.96 -5.35 3.47
CA SER A 390 2.21 -6.61 3.49
C SER A 390 2.32 -7.33 4.82
N MET A 391 3.53 -7.43 5.38
CA MET A 391 3.73 -8.15 6.64
C MET A 391 3.12 -7.42 7.83
N ALA A 392 3.14 -6.08 7.84
CA ALA A 392 2.48 -5.31 8.90
C ALA A 392 0.95 -5.42 8.85
N ALA A 393 0.35 -5.47 7.66
CA ALA A 393 -1.08 -5.72 7.51
C ALA A 393 -1.46 -7.12 8.01
N LEU A 394 -0.69 -8.16 7.68
CA LEU A 394 -0.93 -9.53 8.15
C LEU A 394 -0.69 -9.68 9.66
N ALA A 395 0.36 -9.09 10.20
CA ALA A 395 0.62 -9.09 11.64
C ALA A 395 -0.47 -8.32 12.40
N GLY A 396 -0.97 -7.24 11.79
CA GLY A 396 -2.15 -6.51 12.25
C GLY A 396 -3.39 -7.38 12.32
N ALA A 397 -3.72 -8.10 11.23
CA ALA A 397 -4.82 -9.05 11.20
C ALA A 397 -4.70 -10.10 12.31
N ALA A 398 -3.53 -10.73 12.45
CA ALA A 398 -3.29 -11.77 13.45
C ALA A 398 -3.45 -11.22 14.87
N THR A 399 -2.94 -10.01 15.11
CA THR A 399 -3.07 -9.33 16.41
C THR A 399 -4.54 -9.04 16.72
N MET A 400 -5.26 -8.41 15.79
CA MET A 400 -6.63 -7.96 16.03
C MET A 400 -7.61 -9.14 16.14
N LEU A 401 -7.35 -10.25 15.44
CA LEU A 401 -8.10 -11.50 15.55
C LEU A 401 -7.68 -12.37 16.74
N HIS A 402 -6.70 -11.92 17.53
CA HIS A 402 -6.13 -12.65 18.68
C HIS A 402 -5.51 -14.01 18.28
N CYS A 403 -5.06 -14.14 17.03
CA CYS A 403 -4.30 -15.28 16.53
C CYS A 403 -2.83 -15.15 16.93
N LEU A 404 -2.51 -15.55 18.17
CA LEU A 404 -1.17 -15.47 18.72
C LEU A 404 -0.55 -16.87 18.90
N PRO A 405 0.74 -17.07 18.57
CA PRO A 405 1.50 -18.23 19.02
C PRO A 405 1.37 -18.40 20.55
N GLN A 406 1.09 -19.61 21.02
CA GLN A 406 0.92 -19.86 22.46
C GLN A 406 2.28 -19.82 23.19
N PRO A 407 2.34 -19.37 24.45
CA PRO A 407 3.56 -19.48 25.25
C PRO A 407 4.04 -20.93 25.31
N PRO A 408 5.36 -21.21 25.21
CA PRO A 408 6.51 -20.29 25.25
C PRO A 408 6.99 -19.80 23.86
N GLN A 409 6.22 -20.00 22.79
CA GLN A 409 6.66 -19.64 21.43
C GLN A 409 6.91 -18.12 21.30
N PRO A 410 7.97 -17.69 20.60
CA PRO A 410 8.30 -16.28 20.46
C PRO A 410 7.30 -15.54 19.57
N LEU A 411 6.99 -14.29 19.91
CA LEU A 411 6.10 -13.42 19.11
C LEU A 411 6.83 -12.61 18.03
N ASN A 412 8.09 -12.95 17.73
CA ASN A 412 8.89 -12.25 16.71
C ASN A 412 8.18 -12.12 15.35
N PRO A 413 7.46 -13.15 14.84
CA PRO A 413 6.74 -13.05 13.56
C PRO A 413 5.63 -11.98 13.56
N LEU A 414 5.12 -11.56 14.71
CA LEU A 414 4.14 -10.47 14.81
C LEU A 414 4.79 -9.13 15.17
N VAL A 415 5.70 -9.14 16.15
CA VAL A 415 6.36 -7.92 16.65
C VAL A 415 7.24 -7.29 15.57
N LYS A 416 8.04 -8.09 14.85
CA LYS A 416 9.00 -7.57 13.88
C LYS A 416 8.33 -6.82 12.72
N PRO A 417 7.30 -7.37 12.04
CA PRO A 417 6.61 -6.62 10.98
C PRO A 417 6.01 -5.28 11.44
N LEU A 418 5.33 -5.26 12.60
CA LEU A 418 4.73 -4.03 13.14
C LEU A 418 5.79 -3.00 13.49
N MET A 419 6.89 -3.42 14.11
CA MET A 419 8.02 -2.53 14.44
C MET A 419 8.75 -2.02 13.19
N GLU A 420 8.91 -2.84 12.16
CA GLU A 420 9.51 -2.40 10.88
C GLU A 420 8.60 -1.40 10.15
N ALA A 421 7.28 -1.55 10.18
CA ALA A 421 6.35 -0.55 9.65
C ALA A 421 6.41 0.76 10.44
N ILE A 422 6.44 0.70 11.78
CA ILE A 422 6.67 1.88 12.62
C ILE A 422 7.99 2.58 12.25
N LYS A 423 9.02 1.81 11.91
CA LYS A 423 10.34 2.35 11.56
C LYS A 423 10.39 2.93 10.15
N ARG A 424 9.74 2.33 9.16
CA ARG A 424 10.04 2.56 7.73
C ARG A 424 8.86 2.93 6.85
N GLU A 425 7.62 2.75 7.30
CA GLU A 425 6.44 2.99 6.47
C GLU A 425 6.31 4.47 6.11
N GLU A 426 6.37 4.78 4.82
CA GLU A 426 6.33 6.16 4.33
C GLU A 426 4.90 6.71 4.39
N ASN A 427 3.90 5.86 4.11
CA ASN A 427 2.51 6.28 4.15
C ASN A 427 2.02 6.42 5.60
N GLU A 428 1.53 7.62 5.93
CA GLU A 428 1.12 7.93 7.30
C GLU A 428 -0.07 7.11 7.80
N GLU A 429 -1.06 6.83 6.94
CA GLU A 429 -2.25 6.05 7.30
C GLU A 429 -1.86 4.59 7.62
N LEU A 430 -1.00 3.98 6.81
CA LEU A 430 -0.49 2.62 7.08
C LEU A 430 0.38 2.57 8.33
N GLN A 431 1.24 3.59 8.54
CA GLN A 431 2.06 3.67 9.75
C GLN A 431 1.21 3.85 11.01
N LYS A 432 0.13 4.62 10.93
CA LYS A 432 -0.86 4.79 11.99
C LYS A 432 -1.62 3.50 12.30
N LEU A 433 -1.99 2.73 11.27
CA LEU A 433 -2.60 1.41 11.45
C LEU A 433 -1.63 0.43 12.14
N ALA A 434 -0.36 0.40 11.73
CA ALA A 434 0.67 -0.42 12.40
C ALA A 434 0.85 -0.03 13.87
N ALA A 435 0.87 1.28 14.17
CA ALA A 435 0.90 1.79 15.54
C ALA A 435 -0.32 1.36 16.38
N LYS A 436 -1.53 1.42 15.80
CA LYS A 436 -2.76 0.94 16.45
C LYS A 436 -2.67 -0.57 16.72
N HIS A 437 -2.30 -1.38 15.73
CA HIS A 437 -2.17 -2.83 15.92
C HIS A 437 -1.09 -3.17 16.96
N LEU A 438 0.06 -2.49 16.97
CA LEU A 438 1.08 -2.69 18.00
C LEU A 438 0.54 -2.37 19.40
N SER A 439 -0.28 -1.33 19.55
CA SER A 439 -0.87 -1.02 20.86
C SER A 439 -1.75 -2.14 21.40
N HIS A 440 -2.56 -2.77 20.54
CA HIS A 440 -3.34 -3.96 20.92
C HIS A 440 -2.44 -5.17 21.19
N LEU A 441 -1.36 -5.37 20.43
CA LEU A 441 -0.41 -6.45 20.70
C LEU A 441 0.26 -6.30 22.08
N VAL A 442 0.62 -5.07 22.45
CA VAL A 442 1.20 -4.77 23.77
C VAL A 442 0.20 -5.10 24.88
N ASP A 443 -1.07 -4.73 24.71
CA ASP A 443 -2.16 -5.05 25.65
C ASP A 443 -2.37 -6.56 25.81
N LEU A 444 -2.43 -7.31 24.70
CA LEU A 444 -2.51 -8.77 24.70
C LEU A 444 -1.30 -9.47 25.34
N CYS A 445 -0.18 -8.76 25.49
CA CYS A 445 1.07 -9.29 26.03
C CYS A 445 1.36 -8.86 27.49
N VAL A 446 0.42 -8.21 28.17
CA VAL A 446 0.59 -7.75 29.56
C VAL A 446 0.87 -8.93 30.50
N ASP A 447 0.05 -9.98 30.45
CA ASP A 447 0.18 -11.15 31.32
C ASP A 447 1.02 -12.28 30.71
N ARG A 448 1.50 -12.10 29.47
CA ARG A 448 2.26 -13.13 28.75
C ARG A 448 3.67 -13.30 29.33
N LYS A 449 4.13 -14.54 29.46
CA LYS A 449 5.51 -14.88 29.83
C LYS A 449 6.18 -15.78 28.77
N PRO A 450 7.34 -15.40 28.19
CA PRO A 450 8.01 -14.11 28.30
C PRO A 450 7.25 -12.99 27.54
N SER A 451 7.26 -11.77 28.09
CA SER A 451 6.60 -10.61 27.47
C SER A 451 7.56 -9.83 26.55
N PRO A 452 7.17 -9.48 25.31
CA PRO A 452 7.96 -8.61 24.43
C PRO A 452 7.89 -7.12 24.81
N ASN A 453 6.98 -6.73 25.72
CA ASN A 453 6.60 -5.33 25.95
C ASN A 453 7.76 -4.42 26.38
N ALA A 454 8.67 -4.92 27.22
CA ALA A 454 9.83 -4.15 27.67
C ALA A 454 10.77 -3.78 26.50
N LYS A 455 11.01 -4.73 25.59
CA LYS A 455 11.84 -4.53 24.41
C LYS A 455 11.17 -3.61 23.39
N ILE A 456 9.86 -3.79 23.18
CA ILE A 456 9.07 -2.92 22.31
C ILE A 456 9.17 -1.46 22.79
N SER A 457 8.89 -1.22 24.08
CA SER A 457 8.89 0.13 24.67
C SER A 457 10.26 0.79 24.55
N THR A 458 11.34 0.05 24.85
CA THR A 458 12.72 0.55 24.71
C THR A 458 13.03 0.97 23.27
N ASN A 459 12.67 0.13 22.30
CA ASN A 459 12.89 0.43 20.89
C ASN A 459 12.08 1.66 20.42
N LEU A 460 10.83 1.81 20.87
CA LEU A 460 10.01 2.98 20.55
C LEU A 460 10.61 4.27 21.09
N CYS A 461 11.13 4.28 22.31
CA CYS A 461 11.85 5.43 22.86
C CYS A 461 13.08 5.77 22.03
N THR A 462 13.87 4.78 21.62
CA THR A 462 15.03 4.99 20.72
C THR A 462 14.61 5.58 19.37
N PHE A 463 13.50 5.12 18.79
CA PHE A 463 12.99 5.66 17.52
C PHE A 463 12.47 7.09 17.66
N LEU A 464 11.82 7.42 18.78
CA LEU A 464 11.36 8.77 19.08
C LEU A 464 12.52 9.79 19.10
N CYS A 465 13.67 9.38 19.64
CA CYS A 465 14.87 10.22 19.74
C CYS A 465 15.77 10.19 18.49
N SER A 466 15.32 9.59 17.39
CA SER A 466 16.20 9.35 16.23
C SER A 466 16.37 10.54 15.28
N ASP A 467 15.47 11.52 15.33
CA ASP A 467 15.56 12.75 14.55
C ASP A 467 16.37 13.81 15.32
N VAL A 468 17.59 14.07 14.85
CA VAL A 468 18.53 15.01 15.49
C VAL A 468 18.10 16.48 15.40
N GLU A 469 17.24 16.84 14.44
CA GLU A 469 16.70 18.21 14.36
C GLU A 469 15.69 18.49 15.47
N PHE A 470 15.06 17.43 15.98
CA PHE A 470 14.03 17.50 17.02
C PHE A 470 14.53 17.06 18.39
N THR A 471 15.43 16.06 18.42
CA THR A 471 16.09 15.57 19.62
C THR A 471 17.61 15.77 19.44
N PRO A 472 18.15 16.94 19.79
CA PRO A 472 19.58 17.22 19.66
C PRO A 472 20.42 16.26 20.50
N ARG A 473 21.61 15.91 19.99
CA ARG A 473 22.57 15.11 20.75
C ARG A 473 23.28 16.00 21.77
N ILE A 474 23.28 15.57 23.03
CA ILE A 474 24.05 16.22 24.09
C ILE A 474 25.45 15.61 24.05
N TYR A 475 26.46 16.40 23.66
CA TYR A 475 27.85 16.01 23.80
C TYR A 475 28.36 16.47 25.18
N SER A 476 29.04 15.58 25.91
CA SER A 476 29.67 15.97 27.17
C SER A 476 30.95 16.76 26.88
N ALA A 477 31.14 17.85 27.63
CA ALA A 477 32.17 18.87 27.43
C ALA A 477 33.55 18.29 27.06
N GLY A 478 34.00 18.58 25.84
CA GLY A 478 35.30 18.14 25.31
C GLY A 478 35.53 18.49 23.84
N ASP A 479 34.47 18.57 23.04
CA ASP A 479 34.54 18.94 21.62
C ASP A 479 33.63 20.14 21.33
N SER A 480 34.26 21.29 21.07
CA SER A 480 33.68 22.57 20.61
C SER A 480 32.69 23.26 21.57
N ASP A 481 32.77 24.59 21.65
CA ASP A 481 31.88 25.48 22.41
C ASP A 481 30.40 25.18 22.16
N THR A 482 29.85 24.23 22.93
CA THR A 482 28.48 23.74 22.74
C THR A 482 27.45 24.72 23.32
N PHE A 483 27.92 25.74 24.04
CA PHE A 483 27.13 26.79 24.66
C PHE A 483 27.18 28.12 23.91
N ASP A 484 27.90 28.24 22.79
CA ASP A 484 27.96 29.50 22.06
C ASP A 484 26.85 29.56 21.00
N GLY A 485 25.71 30.14 21.38
CA GLY A 485 24.61 30.50 20.50
C GLY A 485 23.24 29.90 20.85
N ILE A 486 22.20 30.39 20.16
CA ILE A 486 20.82 29.94 20.33
C ILE A 486 20.53 28.85 19.29
N LEU A 487 20.37 27.59 19.74
CA LEU A 487 20.15 26.43 18.86
C LEU A 487 18.99 26.62 17.87
N THR A 488 17.90 27.26 18.29
CA THR A 488 16.76 27.54 17.42
C THR A 488 17.09 28.53 16.30
N LEU A 489 18.00 29.49 16.53
CA LEU A 489 18.49 30.39 15.48
C LEU A 489 19.41 29.64 14.51
N ASN A 490 20.31 28.80 15.03
CA ASN A 490 21.19 27.98 14.21
C ASN A 490 20.39 27.03 13.29
N ASN A 491 19.36 26.36 13.82
CA ASN A 491 18.47 25.52 13.04
C ASN A 491 17.70 26.31 11.97
N ARG A 492 17.22 27.52 12.28
CA ARG A 492 16.55 28.39 11.30
C ARG A 492 17.49 28.84 10.19
N GLN A 493 18.74 29.16 10.52
CA GLN A 493 19.76 29.51 9.53
C GLN A 493 20.06 28.34 8.60
N LYS A 494 20.34 27.15 9.14
CA LYS A 494 20.56 25.93 8.33
C LYS A 494 19.37 25.60 7.42
N HIS A 495 18.15 25.80 7.93
CA HIS A 495 16.95 25.60 7.12
C HIS A 495 16.83 26.63 5.98
N ALA A 496 17.14 27.90 6.25
CA ALA A 496 17.15 28.96 5.23
C ALA A 496 18.22 28.70 4.15
N GLU A 497 19.41 28.24 4.55
CA GLU A 497 20.50 27.85 3.64
C GLU A 497 20.07 26.69 2.73
N ARG A 498 19.41 25.66 3.27
CA ARG A 498 18.83 24.55 2.47
C ARG A 498 17.79 25.03 1.46
N ILE A 499 16.88 25.93 1.86
CA ILE A 499 15.86 26.48 0.95
C ILE A 499 16.51 27.31 -0.17
N ALA A 500 17.49 28.15 0.18
CA ALA A 500 18.22 28.98 -0.80
C ALA A 500 18.97 28.12 -1.82
N TYR A 501 19.62 27.04 -1.35
CA TYR A 501 20.32 26.09 -2.21
C TYR A 501 19.37 25.35 -3.17
N ASN A 502 18.25 24.82 -2.67
CA ASN A 502 17.27 24.10 -3.49
C ASN A 502 16.62 24.99 -4.57
N ARG A 503 16.49 26.30 -4.33
CA ARG A 503 16.06 27.26 -5.36
C ARG A 503 17.13 27.51 -6.42
N GLY A 504 18.42 27.42 -6.07
CA GLY A 504 19.53 27.56 -6.99
C GLY A 504 19.75 26.35 -7.91
N ALA A 505 19.50 25.13 -7.41
CA ALA A 505 19.66 23.89 -8.18
C ALA A 505 18.54 23.63 -9.21
N GLY A 506 17.34 24.21 -9.02
CA GLY A 506 16.19 24.04 -9.93
C GLY A 506 16.20 24.94 -11.17
N SER A 507 17.11 25.91 -11.26
CA SER A 507 17.22 26.84 -12.39
C SER A 507 18.37 26.45 -13.30
N GLY A 508 18.14 25.43 -14.14
CA GLY A 508 18.97 25.24 -15.31
C GLY A 508 18.82 26.43 -16.27
N LEU A 509 19.93 27.14 -16.49
CA LEU A 509 20.22 28.19 -17.48
C LEU A 509 20.43 29.61 -16.89
N GLY A 510 21.71 29.98 -16.76
CA GLY A 510 22.21 31.35 -16.86
C GLY A 510 22.08 32.24 -15.62
N GLY A 511 23.14 32.38 -14.82
CA GLY A 511 23.23 33.41 -13.78
C GLY A 511 24.58 33.43 -13.08
N GLY A 512 25.29 34.56 -13.17
CA GLY A 512 26.70 34.74 -12.83
C GLY A 512 27.18 34.22 -11.47
N ARG A 513 28.39 33.65 -11.48
CA ARG A 513 29.23 33.40 -10.30
C ARG A 513 29.58 34.75 -9.65
N GLY A 514 28.99 35.07 -8.50
CA GLY A 514 29.40 36.18 -7.62
C GLY A 514 30.55 35.77 -6.68
N PRO A 515 31.35 36.74 -6.18
CA PRO A 515 32.54 36.47 -5.38
C PRO A 515 32.17 36.25 -3.92
N GLY A 516 32.58 35.11 -3.35
CA GLY A 516 32.33 34.77 -1.94
C GLY A 516 32.15 33.27 -1.75
N ARG A 517 33.21 32.49 -1.94
CA ARG A 517 33.19 31.04 -1.75
C ARG A 517 33.70 30.69 -0.33
N PRO A 518 32.99 29.88 0.47
CA PRO A 518 33.59 29.19 1.61
C PRO A 518 34.56 28.10 1.11
N PRO A 519 35.47 27.59 1.96
CA PRO A 519 36.59 26.77 1.53
C PRO A 519 36.14 25.42 0.94
N THR A 520 36.99 24.89 0.07
CA THR A 520 36.90 23.54 -0.52
C THR A 520 36.88 22.49 0.59
N THR A 521 35.70 22.01 0.96
CA THR A 521 35.55 20.64 1.45
C THR A 521 35.80 19.71 0.27
N GLU A 522 36.64 18.69 0.47
CA GLU A 522 37.03 17.71 -0.59
C GLU A 522 35.85 16.88 -1.12
N ILE A 523 34.66 17.03 -0.53
CA ILE A 523 33.41 16.47 -0.99
C ILE A 523 32.50 17.64 -1.42
N PRO A 524 31.97 17.66 -2.66
CA PRO A 524 30.99 18.65 -3.08
C PRO A 524 29.83 18.70 -2.08
N LEU A 525 29.45 19.89 -1.63
CA LEU A 525 28.33 20.10 -0.70
C LEU A 525 27.03 19.42 -1.18
N GLU A 526 26.87 19.28 -2.49
CA GLU A 526 25.81 18.53 -3.17
C GLU A 526 25.75 17.05 -2.76
N GLU A 527 26.90 16.39 -2.67
CA GLU A 527 27.02 14.96 -2.34
C GLU A 527 26.79 14.73 -0.84
N LEU A 528 27.25 15.65 0.01
CA LEU A 528 26.96 15.65 1.45
C LEU A 528 25.47 15.86 1.75
N LEU A 529 24.84 16.86 1.11
CA LEU A 529 23.40 17.13 1.28
C LEU A 529 22.53 16.00 0.70
N ALA A 530 22.94 15.41 -0.41
CA ALA A 530 22.25 14.26 -1.01
C ALA A 530 22.31 13.00 -0.12
N CYS A 531 23.36 12.82 0.68
CA CYS A 531 23.44 11.75 1.68
C CYS A 531 22.69 12.07 2.99
N GLU A 532 22.67 13.34 3.40
CA GLU A 532 21.94 13.77 4.61
C GLU A 532 20.41 13.73 4.43
N GLU A 533 19.88 14.14 3.28
CA GLU A 533 18.43 14.17 3.01
C GLU A 533 17.70 12.81 3.17
N PRO A 534 18.18 11.67 2.62
CA PRO A 534 17.51 10.38 2.75
C PRO A 534 17.55 9.85 4.20
N GLU A 535 18.66 10.02 4.92
CA GLU A 535 18.75 9.59 6.32
C GLU A 535 17.93 10.51 7.24
N ALA A 536 17.91 11.82 6.98
CA ALA A 536 17.04 12.77 7.69
C ALA A 536 15.55 12.47 7.44
N LYS A 537 15.16 12.12 6.20
CA LYS A 537 13.81 11.64 5.88
C LYS A 537 13.51 10.35 6.67
N ALA A 538 14.42 9.37 6.67
CA ALA A 538 14.25 8.12 7.40
C ALA A 538 14.13 8.32 8.92
N ALA A 539 14.89 9.24 9.50
CA ALA A 539 14.82 9.60 10.92
C ALA A 539 13.47 10.25 11.27
N ARG A 540 12.98 11.17 10.42
CA ARG A 540 11.65 11.77 10.57
C ARG A 540 10.54 10.72 10.51
N THR A 541 10.62 9.77 9.57
CA THR A 541 9.66 8.66 9.46
C THR A 541 9.66 7.78 10.71
N ARG A 542 10.84 7.41 11.23
CA ARG A 542 11.00 6.64 12.48
C ARG A 542 10.39 7.34 13.68
N ARG A 543 10.70 8.63 13.86
CA ARG A 543 10.13 9.44 14.95
C ARG A 543 8.61 9.52 14.84
N ARG A 544 8.06 9.79 13.64
CA ARG A 544 6.61 9.87 13.41
C ARG A 544 5.95 8.56 13.84
N GLY A 545 6.46 7.42 13.38
CA GLY A 545 5.92 6.12 13.75
C GLY A 545 5.98 5.85 15.25
N ALA A 546 7.10 6.16 15.91
CA ALA A 546 7.24 5.99 17.35
C ALA A 546 6.25 6.88 18.14
N THR A 547 6.07 8.13 17.69
CA THR A 547 5.10 9.07 18.26
C THR A 547 3.68 8.50 18.15
N LEU A 548 3.29 8.01 16.97
CA LEU A 548 1.99 7.39 16.74
C LEU A 548 1.78 6.16 17.63
N ALA A 549 2.78 5.28 17.74
CA ALA A 549 2.71 4.06 18.54
C ALA A 549 2.59 4.34 20.05
N LEU A 550 3.43 5.21 20.59
CA LEU A 550 3.36 5.59 22.01
C LEU A 550 2.05 6.32 22.34
N THR A 551 1.55 7.15 21.42
CA THR A 551 0.24 7.80 21.57
C THR A 551 -0.89 6.77 21.55
N ALA A 552 -0.87 5.81 20.63
CA ALA A 552 -1.87 4.75 20.54
C ALA A 552 -1.89 3.88 21.81
N ILE A 553 -0.72 3.46 22.30
CA ILE A 553 -0.56 2.75 23.58
C ILE A 553 -1.14 3.59 24.72
N GLY A 554 -0.73 4.85 24.84
CA GLY A 554 -1.23 5.75 25.89
C GLY A 554 -2.75 5.92 25.87
N CYS A 555 -3.36 6.06 24.68
CA CYS A 555 -4.80 6.18 24.52
C CYS A 555 -5.56 4.89 24.89
N LEU A 556 -5.03 3.73 24.50
CA LEU A 556 -5.64 2.43 24.78
C LEU A 556 -5.68 2.17 26.30
N PHE A 557 -4.54 2.28 26.98
CA PHE A 557 -4.46 2.05 28.43
C PHE A 557 -5.21 3.11 29.27
N LYS A 558 -5.32 4.36 28.79
CA LYS A 558 -6.21 5.37 29.41
C LYS A 558 -7.68 4.99 29.31
N SER A 559 -8.09 4.39 28.19
CA SER A 559 -9.48 3.97 27.97
C SER A 559 -9.84 2.73 28.81
N CYS A 560 -8.91 1.78 28.98
CA CYS A 560 -9.11 0.61 29.84
C CYS A 560 -9.28 0.97 31.33
N LYS A 561 -8.66 2.05 31.82
CA LYS A 561 -8.84 2.55 33.20
C LYS A 561 -10.19 3.25 33.46
N LYS A 562 -11.04 3.45 32.45
CA LYS A 562 -12.37 4.07 32.60
C LYS A 562 -13.51 3.05 32.79
N ILE A 563 -13.21 1.77 32.91
CA ILE A 563 -14.21 0.77 33.28
C ILE A 563 -14.11 0.62 34.82
N PRO A 564 -15.15 1.04 35.57
CA PRO A 564 -15.17 0.91 37.03
C PRO A 564 -15.20 -0.54 37.50
#